data_AF-A0A522BUM7-F1
#
_entry.id   AF-A0A522BUM7-F1
#
_cell.length_a   1.000
_cell.length_b   1.000
_cell.length_c   1.000
_cell.angle_alpha   90.00
_cell.angle_beta   90.00
_cell.angle_gamma   90.00
#
_symmetry.space_group_name_H-M   'P 1'
#
loop_
_entity.id
_entity.type
_entity.pdbx_description
1 polymer ?
#
loop_
_entity_poly.entity_id
_entity_poly.type
_entity_poly.pdbx_seq_one_letter_code
_entity_poly.pdbx_strand_id
1 'polypeptide(L)' 'MTVLDAVPYAEALAEFEPVIGLETHVELGTASKMFCGCATEFGAEPNTQ' A
#
# COMPACT_ATOMS: atom_id res chain seq x y z
N MET A 1 7.95 -21.39 -24.23
CA MET A 1 7.61 -20.01 -23.83
C MET A 1 6.17 -19.77 -24.26
N THR A 2 5.22 -20.04 -23.37
CA THR A 2 3.79 -19.91 -23.69
C THR A 2 3.40 -18.45 -23.64
N VAL A 3 2.89 -17.95 -24.76
CA VAL A 3 2.23 -16.65 -24.85
C VAL A 3 0.95 -16.76 -24.02
N LEU A 4 0.72 -15.80 -23.12
CA LEU A 4 -0.51 -15.75 -22.34
C LEU A 4 -1.65 -15.33 -23.27
N ASP A 5 -2.60 -16.22 -23.55
CA ASP A 5 -3.89 -15.86 -24.15
C ASP A 5 -4.73 -15.14 -23.08
N ALA A 6 -4.54 -13.83 -22.99
CA ALA A 6 -5.37 -12.97 -22.16
C ALA A 6 -6.59 -12.49 -22.96
N VAL A 7 -7.73 -12.36 -22.28
CA VAL A 7 -8.94 -11.77 -22.85
C VAL A 7 -8.68 -10.31 -23.23
N PRO A 8 -9.02 -9.85 -24.44
CA PRO A 8 -8.91 -8.44 -24.82
C PRO A 8 -9.66 -7.52 -23.86
N TYR A 9 -9.09 -6.35 -23.55
CA TYR A 9 -9.64 -5.43 -22.54
C TYR A 9 -11.13 -5.07 -22.76
N ALA A 10 -11.52 -4.82 -24.01
CA ALA A 10 -12.90 -4.48 -24.35
C ALA A 10 -13.90 -5.63 -24.10
N GLU A 11 -13.45 -6.88 -24.30
CA GLU A 11 -14.24 -8.08 -24.05
C GLU A 11 -14.31 -8.38 -22.54
N ALA A 12 -13.19 -8.24 -21.84
CA ALA A 12 -13.14 -8.39 -20.39
C ALA A 12 -14.06 -7.40 -19.67
N LEU A 13 -14.16 -6.15 -20.14
CA LEU A 13 -15.09 -5.16 -19.60
C LEU A 13 -16.56 -5.45 -19.91
N ALA A 14 -16.85 -6.17 -21.00
CA ALA A 14 -18.21 -6.52 -21.40
C ALA A 14 -18.75 -7.73 -20.61
N GLU A 15 -17.88 -8.68 -20.28
CA GLU A 15 -18.26 -9.93 -19.61
C GLU A 15 -18.11 -9.88 -18.09
N PHE A 16 -17.22 -9.05 -17.56
CA PHE A 16 -16.88 -9.01 -16.13
C PHE A 16 -17.03 -7.61 -15.52
N GLU A 17 -17.34 -7.59 -14.23
CA GLU A 17 -17.32 -6.37 -13.42
C GLU A 17 -16.01 -6.30 -12.61
N PRO A 18 -15.17 -5.27 -12.81
CA PRO A 18 -13.94 -5.13 -12.03
C PRO A 18 -14.28 -4.68 -10.60
N VAL A 19 -13.98 -5.54 -9.63
CA VAL A 19 -14.09 -5.21 -8.19
C VAL A 19 -12.69 -4.95 -7.63
N ILE A 20 -12.38 -3.69 -7.33
CA ILE A 20 -11.05 -3.25 -6.90
C ILE A 20 -11.13 -2.74 -5.46
N GLY A 21 -10.26 -3.28 -4.59
CA GLY A 21 -10.04 -2.79 -3.23
C GLY A 21 -8.67 -2.14 -3.11
N LEU A 22 -8.59 -1.00 -2.43
CA LEU A 22 -7.33 -0.32 -2.11
C LEU A 22 -7.19 -0.23 -0.58
N GLU A 23 -6.03 -0.63 -0.07
CA GLU A 23 -5.63 -0.44 1.31
C GLU A 23 -4.46 0.55 1.34
N THR A 24 -4.62 1.64 2.08
CA THR A 24 -3.63 2.71 2.15
C THR A 24 -3.17 2.90 3.58
N HIS A 25 -1.86 2.89 3.80
CA HIS A 25 -1.25 3.30 5.06
C HIS A 25 -0.74 4.73 4.95
N VAL A 26 -1.08 5.54 5.95
CA VAL A 26 -0.60 6.92 6.10
C VAL A 26 -0.01 7.03 7.50
N GLU A 27 1.21 7.54 7.59
CA GLU A 27 1.83 7.87 8.86
C GLU A 27 1.28 9.20 9.40
N LEU A 28 0.92 9.23 10.69
CA LEU A 28 0.45 10.45 11.33
C LEU A 28 1.65 11.37 11.63
N GLY A 29 1.51 12.67 11.37
CA GLY A 29 2.54 13.68 11.68
C GLY A 29 2.65 14.04 13.17
N THR A 30 2.57 13.05 14.06
CA THR A 30 2.73 13.25 15.51
C THR A 30 4.21 13.40 15.87
N ALA A 31 4.51 14.04 17.00
CA ALA A 31 5.89 14.13 17.52
C ALA A 31 6.32 12.89 18.32
N SER A 32 5.37 12.14 18.88
CA SER A 32 5.60 10.90 19.62
C SER A 32 4.94 9.69 18.95
N LYS A 33 5.44 8.49 19.25
CA LYS A 33 4.82 7.23 18.83
C LYS A 33 3.41 7.08 19.44
N MET A 34 2.61 6.18 18.87
CA MET A 34 1.20 5.99 19.26
C MET A 34 1.02 5.53 20.71
N PHE A 35 1.93 4.69 21.22
CA PHE A 35 1.78 4.02 22.52
C PHE A 35 2.96 4.27 23.48
N CYS A 36 3.88 5.18 23.14
CA CYS A 36 4.95 5.59 24.04
C CYS A 36 5.43 7.03 23.71
N GLY A 37 6.19 7.63 24.61
CA GLY A 37 6.73 8.99 24.45
C GLY A 37 7.94 9.13 23.53
N CYS A 38 8.41 8.03 22.92
CA CYS A 38 9.54 8.06 21.99
C CYS A 38 9.23 8.92 20.75
N ALA A 39 10.26 9.55 20.16
CA ALA A 39 10.10 10.40 18.98
C ALA A 39 9.74 9.59 17.72
N THR A 40 9.07 10.24 16.78
CA THR A 40 8.76 9.76 15.41
C THR A 40 9.73 10.30 14.37
N GLU A 41 10.80 10.97 14.79
CA GLU A 41 11.76 11.59 13.87
C GLU A 41 12.49 10.56 13.01
N PHE A 42 12.85 10.98 11.80
CA PHE A 42 13.61 10.18 10.85
C PHE A 42 15.11 10.32 11.09
N GLY A 43 15.86 9.23 10.89
CA GLY A 43 17.32 9.29 10.73
C GLY A 43 18.17 9.03 11.97
N ALA A 44 17.59 8.59 13.08
CA ALA A 44 18.35 8.25 14.27
C ALA A 44 19.08 6.89 14.18
N GLU A 45 19.98 6.64 15.13
CA GLU A 45 20.72 5.39 15.24
C GLU A 45 19.80 4.20 15.55
N PRO A 46 20.15 2.98 15.10
CA PRO A 46 19.35 1.79 15.34
C PRO A 46 19.05 1.57 16.83
N ASN A 47 17.77 1.42 17.16
CA ASN A 47 17.25 1.18 18.52
C ASN A 47 17.46 2.33 19.52
N THR A 48 17.54 3.58 19.04
CA THR A 48 17.76 4.76 19.91
C THR A 48 16.59 5.75 19.97
N GLN A 49 15.44 5.39 19.38
CA GLN A 49 14.22 6.22 19.33
C GLN A 49 13.35 6.18 20.57
#